data_AF-A0A089LZ04-F1
#
_entry.id   AF-A0A089LZ04-F1
#
_cell.length_a   1.000
_cell.length_b   1.000
_cell.length_c   1.000
_cell.angle_alpha   90.00
_cell.angle_beta   90.00
_cell.angle_gamma   90.00
#
_symmetry.space_group_name_H-M   'P 1'
#
loop_
_entity.id
_entity.type
_entity.pdbx_description
1 polymer ?
#
loop_
_entity_poly.entity_id
_entity_poly.type
_entity_poly.pdbx_seq_one_letter_code
_entity_poly.pdbx_strand_id
1 'polypeptide(L)'
;MRYLVLLLIVLAAASVYAVTRFRNSRNVQKRKNNVIPLDAHRRARQHSEEQPCSSCKKKNGKLIFYAQDDGTVTGLCKDCRDKARKRDMLPL
;
A
#
# COMPACT_ATOMS: atom_id res chain seq x y z
N MET A 1 40.57 -33.95 -25.72
CA MET A 1 40.16 -34.24 -24.33
C MET A 1 40.52 -33.13 -23.35
N ARG A 2 41.79 -32.70 -23.25
CA ARG A 2 42.23 -31.66 -22.28
C ARG A 2 41.46 -30.33 -22.37
N TYR A 3 41.16 -29.85 -23.58
CA TYR A 3 40.39 -28.62 -23.78
C TYR A 3 38.90 -28.74 -23.41
N LEU A 4 38.28 -29.91 -23.60
CA LEU A 4 36.90 -30.16 -23.19
C LEU A 4 36.76 -30.14 -21.66
N VAL A 5 37.74 -30.71 -20.95
CA VAL A 5 37.78 -30.68 -19.49
C VAL A 5 37.93 -29.25 -18.97
N LEU A 6 38.79 -28.43 -19.58
CA LEU A 6 38.94 -27.03 -19.20
C LEU A 6 37.65 -26.22 -19.45
N LEU A 7 36.95 -26.47 -20.56
CA LEU A 7 35.69 -25.79 -20.89
C LEU A 7 34.59 -26.12 -19.87
N LEU A 8 34.50 -27.39 -19.43
CA LEU A 8 33.55 -27.81 -18.40
C LEU A 8 33.84 -27.16 -17.04
N ILE A 9 35.12 -27.03 -16.65
CA ILE A 9 35.51 -26.38 -15.39
C ILE A 9 35.12 -24.89 -15.40
N VAL A 10 35.35 -24.19 -16.52
CA VAL A 10 34.99 -22.77 -16.64
C VAL A 10 33.47 -22.59 -16.60
N LEU A 11 32.70 -23.45 -17.27
CA LEU A 11 31.24 -23.43 -17.22
C LEU A 11 30.69 -23.71 -15.80
N ALA A 12 31.29 -24.66 -15.09
CA ALA A 12 30.94 -24.96 -13.71
C ALA A 12 31.23 -23.75 -12.79
N ALA A 13 32.40 -23.13 -12.91
CA ALA A 13 32.74 -21.94 -12.13
C ALA A 13 31.82 -20.75 -12.44
N ALA A 14 31.49 -20.51 -13.71
CA ALA A 14 30.60 -19.44 -14.13
C ALA A 14 29.17 -19.64 -13.60
N SER A 15 28.65 -20.86 -13.65
CA SER A 15 27.31 -21.17 -13.13
C SER A 15 27.23 -21.00 -11.61
N VAL A 16 28.25 -21.45 -10.86
CA VAL A 16 28.35 -21.23 -9.41
C VAL A 16 28.42 -19.74 -9.07
N TYR A 17 29.21 -18.96 -9.81
CA TYR A 17 29.29 -17.51 -9.61
C TYR A 17 27.96 -16.82 -9.89
N ALA A 18 27.27 -17.17 -10.98
CA ALA A 18 25.97 -16.62 -11.30
C ALA A 18 24.94 -16.92 -10.19
N VAL A 19 24.84 -18.18 -9.76
CA VAL A 19 23.89 -18.61 -8.72
C VAL A 19 24.13 -17.89 -7.39
N THR A 20 25.39 -17.79 -6.95
CA THR A 20 25.74 -17.10 -5.70
C THR A 20 25.41 -15.60 -5.76
N ARG A 21 25.69 -14.95 -6.90
CA ARG A 21 25.35 -13.54 -7.13
C ARG A 21 23.85 -13.28 -7.13
N PHE A 22 23.07 -14.12 -7.83
CA PHE A 22 21.61 -13.98 -7.89
C PHE A 22 20.94 -14.23 -6.54
N ARG A 23 21.43 -15.19 -5.74
CA ARG A 23 20.90 -15.45 -4.39
C ARG A 23 21.14 -14.28 -3.44
N ASN A 24 22.30 -13.64 -3.50
CA ASN A 24 22.62 -12.50 -2.63
C ASN A 24 21.71 -11.29 -2.93
N SER A 25 21.45 -11.01 -4.21
CA SER A 25 20.60 -9.87 -4.61
C SER A 25 19.14 -10.00 -4.16
N ARG A 26 18.61 -11.22 -4.02
CA ARG A 26 17.24 -11.46 -3.53
C ARG A 26 17.08 -11.26 -2.02
N ASN A 27 18.16 -11.43 -1.24
CA ASN A 27 18.10 -11.29 0.22
C ASN A 27 18.12 -9.83 0.70
N VAL A 28 18.54 -8.88 -0.15
CA VAL A 28 18.55 -7.45 0.19
C VAL A 28 17.12 -6.89 0.35
N GLN A 29 16.13 -7.51 -0.30
CA GLN A 29 14.76 -7.00 -0.37
C GLN A 29 13.84 -7.41 0.79
N LYS A 30 14.34 -8.19 1.75
CA LYS A 30 13.57 -8.73 2.89
C LYS A 30 13.97 -8.16 4.26
N ARG A 31 14.51 -6.93 4.33
CA ARG A 31 14.59 -6.26 5.62
C ARG A 31 13.23 -5.70 6.00
N LYS A 32 12.58 -6.32 6.98
CA LYS A 32 11.47 -5.73 7.75
C LYS A 32 12.01 -4.52 8.51
N ASN A 33 12.17 -3.38 7.82
CA ASN A 33 12.50 -2.14 8.49
C ASN A 33 11.25 -1.64 9.23
N ASN A 34 11.40 -1.26 10.49
CA ASN A 34 10.35 -0.65 11.32
C ASN A 34 9.87 0.72 10.78
N VAL A 35 10.58 1.26 9.80
CA VAL A 35 10.24 2.51 9.13
C VAL A 35 9.37 2.20 7.92
N ILE A 36 8.08 2.46 8.08
CA ILE A 36 7.11 2.41 6.99
C ILE A 36 7.32 3.67 6.14
N PRO A 37 7.75 3.57 4.86
CA PRO A 37 7.98 4.74 4.04
C PRO A 37 6.65 5.45 3.75
N LEU A 38 6.56 6.72 4.17
CA LEU A 38 5.36 7.53 3.99
C LEU A 38 4.98 7.68 2.51
N ASP A 39 5.96 7.73 1.62
CA ASP A 39 5.76 7.85 0.18
C ASP A 39 5.09 6.62 -0.45
N ALA A 40 5.36 5.42 0.07
CA ALA A 40 4.70 4.21 -0.41
C ALA A 40 3.21 4.21 -0.05
N HIS A 41 2.87 4.66 1.17
CA HIS A 41 1.48 4.83 1.58
C HIS A 41 0.78 5.99 0.86
N ARG A 42 1.50 7.07 0.55
CA ARG A 42 0.96 8.19 -0.23
C ARG A 42 0.57 7.74 -1.65
N ARG A 43 1.42 6.96 -2.32
CA ARG A 43 1.13 6.39 -3.66
C ARG A 43 -0.02 5.38 -3.61
N ALA A 44 -0.08 4.54 -2.58
CA ALA A 44 -1.20 3.61 -2.38
C ALA A 44 -2.54 4.35 -2.15
N ARG A 45 -2.51 5.48 -1.41
CA ARG A 45 -3.70 6.31 -1.18
C ARG A 45 -4.14 7.14 -2.39
N GLN A 46 -3.26 7.45 -3.33
CA GLN A 46 -3.67 8.11 -4.58
C GLN A 46 -4.64 7.26 -5.40
N HIS A 47 -4.59 5.93 -5.23
CA HIS A 47 -5.54 4.98 -5.83
C HIS A 47 -6.54 4.42 -4.81
N SER A 48 -6.65 4.99 -3.60
CA SER A 48 -7.65 4.50 -2.65
C SER A 48 -9.03 4.78 -3.24
N GLU A 49 -9.76 3.71 -3.52
CA GLU A 49 -11.16 3.77 -3.89
C GLU A 49 -11.89 4.75 -2.96
N GLU A 50 -12.77 5.56 -3.56
CA GLU A 50 -13.55 6.56 -2.84
C GLU A 50 -14.17 5.94 -1.58
N GLN A 51 -13.88 6.54 -0.43
CA GLN A 51 -14.40 6.06 0.85
C GLN A 51 -15.94 6.10 0.79
N PRO A 52 -16.63 5.02 1.19
CA PRO A 52 -18.08 5.00 1.19
C PRO A 52 -18.61 5.90 2.31
N CYS A 53 -19.76 6.54 2.06
CA CYS A 53 -20.47 7.30 3.08
C CYS A 53 -20.84 6.42 4.28
N SER A 54 -20.58 6.87 5.50
CA SER A 54 -20.88 6.10 6.73
C SER A 54 -22.37 5.83 6.92
N SER A 55 -23.26 6.66 6.35
CA SER A 55 -24.71 6.50 6.50
C SER A 55 -25.37 5.68 5.40
N CYS A 56 -25.04 5.92 4.12
CA CYS A 56 -25.69 5.25 2.99
C CYS A 56 -24.83 4.20 2.31
N LYS A 57 -23.55 4.08 2.70
CA LYS A 57 -22.54 3.16 2.13
C LYS A 57 -22.27 3.33 0.64
N LYS A 58 -22.83 4.35 0.00
CA LYS A 58 -22.58 4.67 -1.41
C LYS A 58 -21.24 5.38 -1.56
N LYS A 59 -20.52 5.05 -2.63
CA LYS A 59 -19.30 5.75 -3.07
C LYS A 59 -19.73 6.93 -3.92
N ASN A 60 -19.95 8.08 -3.26
CA ASN A 60 -20.51 9.29 -3.89
C ASN A 60 -19.44 10.40 -4.02
N GLY A 61 -18.17 10.05 -4.20
CA GLY A 61 -17.09 11.03 -4.26
C GLY A 61 -16.79 11.72 -2.93
N LYS A 62 -16.71 13.06 -2.96
CA LYS A 62 -16.25 13.88 -1.83
C LYS A 62 -17.19 13.73 -0.61
N LEU A 63 -16.64 13.19 0.47
CA LEU A 63 -17.30 13.16 1.79
C LEU A 63 -17.07 14.48 2.54
N ILE A 64 -18.06 14.89 3.31
CA ILE A 64 -17.97 15.97 4.31
C ILE A 64 -17.87 15.28 5.67
N PHE A 65 -16.89 15.68 6.48
CA PHE A 65 -16.68 15.11 7.80
C PHE A 65 -17.49 15.90 8.83
N TYR A 66 -18.14 15.17 9.72
CA TYR A 66 -18.90 15.73 10.83
C TYR A 66 -18.39 15.15 12.15
N ALA A 67 -18.24 16.00 13.16
CA ALA A 67 -18.01 15.61 14.53
C ALA A 67 -19.35 15.28 15.21
N GLN A 68 -19.40 14.13 15.86
CA GLN A 68 -20.53 13.67 16.64
C GLN A 68 -20.25 13.89 18.14
N ASP A 69 -21.30 13.97 18.97
CA ASP A 69 -21.19 14.30 20.40
C ASP A 69 -20.37 13.29 21.22
N ASP A 70 -20.24 12.06 20.71
CA ASP A 70 -19.41 11.01 21.29
C ASP A 70 -17.91 11.16 20.95
N GLY A 71 -17.53 12.24 20.25
CA GLY A 71 -16.17 12.49 19.80
C GLY A 71 -15.77 11.71 18.55
N THR A 72 -16.69 10.97 17.93
CA THR A 72 -16.42 10.27 16.67
C THR A 72 -16.53 11.19 15.47
N VAL A 73 -15.78 10.89 14.41
CA VAL A 73 -15.82 11.63 13.14
C VAL A 73 -16.44 10.74 12.07
N THR A 74 -17.54 11.19 11.47
CA THR A 74 -18.24 10.45 10.42
C THR A 74 -18.18 11.18 9.09
N GLY A 75 -17.90 10.43 8.02
CA GLY A 75 -17.87 10.96 6.65
C GLY A 75 -19.22 10.75 5.97
N LEU A 76 -19.89 11.84 5.62
CA LEU A 76 -21.21 11.80 4.98
C LEU A 76 -21.16 12.37 3.58
N CYS A 77 -21.88 11.74 2.65
CA CYS A 77 -22.11 12.30 1.32
C CYS A 77 -23.10 13.47 1.37
N LYS A 78 -23.15 14.25 0.29
CA LYS A 78 -24.05 15.41 0.16
C LYS A 78 -25.51 15.07 0.44
N ASP A 79 -25.97 13.89 -0.01
CA ASP A 79 -27.36 13.43 0.18
C ASP A 79 -27.67 13.06 1.64
N CYS A 80 -26.65 12.72 2.43
CA CYS A 80 -26.82 12.37 3.85
C CYS A 80 -26.62 13.57 4.79
N ARG A 81 -26.40 14.77 4.24
CA ARG A 81 -26.20 15.99 5.03
C ARG A 81 -27.39 16.31 5.93
N ASP A 82 -28.61 16.04 5.49
CA ASP A 82 -29.81 16.29 6.29
C ASP A 82 -29.85 15.42 7.56
N LYS A 83 -29.23 14.24 7.53
CA LYS A 83 -29.11 13.38 8.72
C LYS A 83 -28.12 13.95 9.74
N ALA A 84 -27.04 14.58 9.28
CA ALA A 84 -26.12 15.30 10.17
C ALA A 84 -26.81 16.50 10.82
N ARG A 85 -27.55 17.28 10.02
CA ARG A 85 -28.27 18.45 10.51
C ARG A 85 -29.36 18.09 11.53
N LYS A 86 -30.06 16.96 11.33
CA LYS A 86 -31.04 16.45 12.30
C LYS A 86 -30.43 15.95 13.61
N ARG A 87 -29.14 15.63 13.62
CA ARG A 87 -28.39 15.18 14.78
C ARG A 87 -27.43 16.25 15.31
N ASP A 88 -27.63 17.50 14.89
CA ASP A 88 -26.82 18.66 15.27
C ASP A 88 -25.30 18.45 15.16
N MET A 89 -24.86 17.63 14.21
CA MET A 89 -23.43 17.35 14.04
C MET A 89 -22.69 18.57 13.47
N LEU A 90 -21.49 18.82 13.99
CA LEU A 90 -20.66 19.94 13.54
C LEU A 90 -19.84 19.56 12.30
N PRO A 91 -19.93 20.31 11.18
CA PRO A 91 -19.05 20.09 10.03
C PRO A 91 -17.62 20.53 10.34
N LEU A 92 -16.65 19.72 9.89
CA LEU A 92 -15.21 19.97 9.98
C LEU A 92 -14.61 20.30 8.61
#